data_AF-A0A7C0Y127-F1
#
_entry.id   AF-A0A7C0Y127-F1
#
_cell.length_a   1.000
_cell.length_b   1.000
_cell.length_c   1.000
_cell.angle_alpha   90.00
_cell.angle_beta   90.00
_cell.angle_gamma   90.00
#
_symmetry.space_group_name_H-M   'P 1'
#
loop_
_entity.id
_entity.type
_entity.pdbx_description
1 polymer ?
#
loop_
_entity_poly.entity_id
_entity_poly.type
_entity_poly.pdbx_seq_one_letter_code
_entity_poly.pdbx_strand_id
1 'polypeptide(L)'
;MSEGKGEEGKKVFTIRGLDPELYERFSRTARELGVSIGELMNEAMRFMLTLIVVGKEVGERVGRELGRLGAELVLTPAKAVKTLAEGIKDYNIVTGVSELSISRKDLEVLERPVVFMNIRKLTFEDDVNWELIDEKVKAVKLVDEVVLPKHIPKISFIKKCLMVKRIVTR
;
A
#
# COMPACT_ATOMS: atom_id res chain seq x y z
N MET A 1 -32.50 30.06 13.68
CA MET A 1 -31.15 29.74 14.20
C MET A 1 -30.88 28.32 13.75
N SER A 2 -29.93 28.13 12.84
CA SER A 2 -29.65 26.81 12.23
C SER A 2 -28.55 26.14 13.04
N GLU A 3 -28.89 25.05 13.70
CA GLU A 3 -27.94 24.20 14.43
C GLU A 3 -27.02 23.50 13.43
N GLY A 4 -25.74 23.90 13.42
CA GLY A 4 -24.69 23.18 12.71
C GLY A 4 -24.31 21.93 13.50
N LYS A 5 -24.67 20.75 12.99
CA LYS A 5 -24.15 19.46 13.45
C LYS A 5 -22.62 19.45 13.25
N GLY A 6 -21.87 19.56 14.32
CA GLY A 6 -20.41 19.45 14.30
C GLY A 6 -19.96 18.05 13.90
N GLU A 7 -18.97 17.98 13.01
CA GLU A 7 -18.27 16.75 12.64
C GLU A 7 -17.77 16.01 13.89
N GLU A 8 -18.15 14.73 14.04
CA GLU A 8 -17.64 13.86 15.12
C GLU A 8 -16.09 13.84 15.12
N GLY A 9 -15.53 14.00 16.32
CA GLY A 9 -14.14 14.42 16.56
C GLY A 9 -13.04 13.62 15.84
N LYS A 10 -12.32 14.31 14.94
CA LYS A 10 -11.05 13.84 14.39
C LYS A 10 -10.01 13.72 15.52
N LYS A 11 -9.42 12.54 15.68
CA LYS A 11 -8.36 12.27 16.67
C LYS A 11 -7.18 13.23 16.46
N VAL A 12 -6.78 13.96 17.50
CA VAL A 12 -5.64 14.87 17.44
C VAL A 12 -4.33 14.09 17.63
N PHE A 13 -3.40 14.26 16.71
CA PHE A 13 -2.04 13.71 16.79
C PHE A 13 -1.04 14.85 16.96
N THR A 14 -0.12 14.72 17.92
CA THR A 14 0.99 15.67 18.11
C THR A 14 2.31 14.96 17.83
N ILE A 15 3.09 15.49 16.90
CA ILE A 15 4.40 14.96 16.53
C ILE A 15 5.46 15.94 17.06
N ARG A 16 6.39 15.44 17.88
CA ARG A 16 7.49 16.24 18.47
C ARG A 16 8.81 15.93 17.75
N GLY A 17 9.74 16.89 17.76
CA GLY A 17 11.07 16.73 17.16
C GLY A 17 11.11 16.93 15.64
N LEU A 18 10.12 17.61 15.05
CA LEU A 18 10.20 18.04 13.66
C LEU A 18 11.24 19.16 13.53
N ASP A 19 12.06 19.08 12.49
CA ASP A 19 12.95 20.17 12.12
C ASP A 19 12.11 21.39 11.71
N PRO A 20 12.30 22.57 12.35
CA PRO A 20 11.45 23.73 12.09
C PRO A 20 11.52 24.24 10.65
N GLU A 21 12.69 24.20 10.03
CA GLU A 21 12.89 24.68 8.66
C GLU A 21 12.24 23.74 7.64
N LEU A 22 12.40 22.43 7.83
CA LEU A 22 11.75 21.42 7.01
C LEU A 22 10.23 21.49 7.14
N TYR A 23 9.70 21.65 8.36
CA TYR A 23 8.26 21.80 8.56
C TYR A 23 7.72 23.05 7.86
N GLU A 24 8.43 24.17 7.93
CA GLU A 24 8.01 25.40 7.26
C GLU A 24 7.95 25.21 5.74
N ARG A 25 8.99 24.61 5.14
CA ARG A 25 9.03 24.28 3.71
C ARG A 25 7.89 23.33 3.33
N PHE A 26 7.68 22.25 4.10
CA PHE A 26 6.60 21.29 3.88
C PHE A 26 5.21 21.95 3.95
N SER A 27 5.00 22.83 4.93
CA SER A 27 3.75 23.56 5.09
C SER A 27 3.48 24.55 3.96
N ARG A 28 4.54 25.17 3.41
CA ARG A 28 4.46 26.06 2.26
C ARG A 28 4.09 25.28 1.00
N THR A 29 4.75 24.14 0.76
CA THR A 29 4.42 23.26 -0.35
C THR A 29 2.97 22.77 -0.30
N ALA A 30 2.46 22.39 0.88
CA ALA A 30 1.04 22.03 1.02
C ALA A 30 0.10 23.18 0.60
N ARG A 31 0.40 24.41 1.04
CA ARG A 31 -0.36 25.62 0.67
C ARG A 31 -0.29 25.92 -0.83
N GLU A 32 0.89 25.82 -1.44
CA GLU A 32 1.10 26.02 -2.89
C GLU A 32 0.32 24.99 -3.72
N LEU A 33 0.21 23.76 -3.23
CA LEU A 33 -0.57 22.69 -3.86
C LEU A 33 -2.09 22.79 -3.59
N GLY A 34 -2.53 23.74 -2.77
CA GLY A 34 -3.95 23.91 -2.42
C GLY A 34 -4.51 22.79 -1.54
N VAL A 35 -3.66 22.04 -0.83
CA VAL A 35 -4.06 20.93 0.05
C VAL A 35 -3.72 21.24 1.51
N SER A 36 -4.36 20.54 2.45
CA SER A 36 -4.01 20.65 3.87
C SER A 36 -2.66 20.00 4.18
N ILE A 37 -1.97 20.49 5.20
CA ILE A 37 -0.72 19.87 5.71
C ILE A 37 -0.96 18.41 6.08
N GLY A 38 -2.15 18.10 6.63
CA GLY A 38 -2.55 16.74 6.98
C GLY A 38 -2.67 15.84 5.76
N GLU A 39 -3.24 16.31 4.65
CA GLU A 39 -3.33 15.56 3.39
C GLU A 39 -1.95 15.29 2.80
N LEU A 40 -1.09 16.32 2.70
CA LEU A 40 0.26 16.14 2.19
C LEU A 40 1.07 15.18 3.08
N MET A 41 0.93 15.28 4.40
CA MET A 41 1.56 14.36 5.36
C MET A 41 1.05 12.93 5.19
N ASN A 42 -0.25 12.73 5.00
CA ASN A 42 -0.82 11.42 4.75
C ASN A 42 -0.26 10.78 3.48
N GLU A 43 -0.15 11.53 2.38
CA GLU A 43 0.45 11.01 1.14
C GLU A 43 1.96 10.74 1.29
N ALA A 44 2.70 11.62 1.96
CA ALA A 44 4.12 11.40 2.25
C ALA A 44 4.34 10.15 3.11
N MET A 45 3.52 9.93 4.14
CA MET A 45 3.57 8.72 4.96
C MET A 45 3.20 7.48 4.16
N ARG A 46 2.14 7.52 3.33
CA ARG A 46 1.76 6.41 2.44
C ARG A 46 2.88 6.04 1.47
N PHE A 47 3.52 7.04 0.88
CA PHE A 47 4.67 6.86 -0.01
C PHE A 47 5.86 6.26 0.73
N MET A 48 6.23 6.77 1.90
CA MET A 48 7.34 6.24 2.69
C MET A 48 7.08 4.80 3.15
N LEU A 49 5.87 4.49 3.64
CA LEU A 49 5.48 3.13 4.02
C LEU A 49 5.53 2.18 2.83
N THR A 50 5.13 2.64 1.65
CA THR A 50 5.25 1.87 0.40
C THR A 50 6.71 1.52 0.13
N LEU A 51 7.63 2.50 0.22
CA LEU A 51 9.06 2.26 0.04
C LEU A 51 9.62 1.27 1.07
N ILE A 52 9.23 1.39 2.34
CA ILE A 52 9.67 0.47 3.41
C ILE A 52 9.19 -0.96 3.15
N VAL A 53 7.91 -1.13 2.81
CA VAL A 53 7.31 -2.45 2.57
C VAL A 53 7.97 -3.14 1.38
N VAL A 54 8.15 -2.41 0.27
CA VAL A 54 8.80 -2.98 -0.92
C VAL A 54 10.29 -3.24 -0.64
N GLY A 55 10.98 -2.33 0.04
CA GLY A 55 12.38 -2.49 0.45
C GLY A 55 12.61 -3.72 1.34
N LYS A 56 11.70 -4.01 2.27
CA LYS A 56 11.76 -5.21 3.12
C LYS A 56 11.66 -6.50 2.29
N GLU A 57 10.74 -6.58 1.35
CA GLU A 57 10.59 -7.78 0.52
C GLU A 57 11.76 -8.01 -0.42
N VAL A 58 12.33 -6.91 -0.94
CA VAL A 58 13.59 -6.93 -1.67
C VAL A 58 14.70 -7.46 -0.75
N GLY A 59 14.85 -6.92 0.46
CA GLY A 59 15.82 -7.37 1.44
C GLY A 59 15.67 -8.84 1.85
N GLU A 60 14.44 -9.35 1.99
CA GLU A 60 14.16 -10.75 2.33
C GLU A 60 14.37 -11.72 1.16
N ARG A 61 14.22 -11.28 -0.10
CA ARG A 61 14.62 -12.08 -1.28
C ARG A 61 16.13 -12.08 -1.44
N VAL A 62 16.73 -10.91 -1.35
CA VAL A 62 18.18 -10.72 -1.42
C VAL A 62 18.87 -11.49 -0.29
N GLY A 63 18.34 -11.50 0.93
CA GLY A 63 18.87 -12.30 2.05
C GLY A 63 18.71 -13.81 1.89
N ARG A 64 17.71 -14.28 1.13
CA ARG A 64 17.54 -15.71 0.81
C ARG A 64 18.49 -16.18 -0.30
N GLU A 65 18.81 -15.33 -1.27
CA GLU A 65 19.86 -15.65 -2.26
C GLU A 65 21.29 -15.36 -1.75
N LEU A 66 21.46 -14.35 -0.89
CA LEU A 66 22.74 -13.95 -0.28
C LEU A 66 23.03 -14.65 1.05
N GLY A 67 22.37 -15.76 1.37
CA GLY A 67 22.73 -16.60 2.52
C GLY A 67 24.18 -17.13 2.50
N ARG A 68 24.95 -16.86 1.43
CA ARG A 68 26.38 -17.20 1.31
C ARG A 68 27.34 -16.00 1.32
N LEU A 69 26.88 -14.75 1.29
CA LEU A 69 27.75 -13.57 1.28
C LEU A 69 27.23 -12.53 2.27
N GLY A 70 27.95 -12.43 3.39
CA GLY A 70 27.54 -11.72 4.58
C GLY A 70 27.33 -10.21 4.42
N ALA A 71 26.40 -9.73 5.24
CA ALA A 71 26.37 -8.43 5.90
C ALA A 71 27.06 -7.26 5.19
N GLU A 72 26.36 -6.66 4.23
CA GLU A 72 26.40 -5.21 4.03
C GLU A 72 25.12 -4.77 3.31
N LEU A 73 24.05 -4.57 4.10
CA LEU A 73 22.82 -3.96 3.64
C LEU A 73 22.99 -2.45 3.47
N VAL A 74 24.05 -2.04 2.75
CA VAL A 74 24.17 -0.67 2.23
C VAL A 74 23.56 -0.70 0.83
N LEU A 75 22.22 -0.66 0.78
CA LEU A 75 21.52 -0.40 -0.46
C LEU A 75 21.82 1.05 -0.84
N THR A 76 22.89 1.28 -1.61
CA THR A 76 23.07 2.57 -2.27
C THR A 76 21.80 2.88 -3.08
N PRO A 77 21.37 4.15 -3.23
CA PRO A 77 20.15 4.49 -3.94
C PRO A 77 20.04 3.84 -5.33
N ALA A 78 21.17 3.70 -6.05
CA ALA A 78 21.21 3.01 -7.33
C ALA A 78 20.97 1.49 -7.23
N LYS A 79 21.51 0.82 -6.21
CA LYS A 79 21.32 -0.61 -5.99
C LYS A 79 19.90 -0.88 -5.48
N ALA A 80 19.38 -0.02 -4.60
CA ALA A 80 17.98 -0.02 -4.18
C ALA A 80 17.03 0.11 -5.38
N VAL A 81 17.26 1.10 -6.27
CA VAL A 81 16.45 1.31 -7.47
C VAL A 81 16.57 0.14 -8.45
N LYS A 82 17.77 -0.40 -8.66
CA LYS A 82 17.96 -1.57 -9.53
C LYS A 82 17.24 -2.81 -8.98
N THR A 83 17.36 -3.09 -7.69
CA THR A 83 16.70 -4.25 -7.09
C THR A 83 15.19 -4.04 -6.95
N LEU A 84 14.73 -2.80 -6.78
CA LEU A 84 13.32 -2.43 -6.90
C LEU A 84 12.82 -2.71 -8.33
N ALA A 85 13.57 -2.28 -9.34
CA ALA A 85 13.23 -2.50 -10.75
C ALA A 85 13.25 -3.99 -11.13
N GLU A 86 14.17 -4.79 -10.57
CA GLU A 86 14.22 -6.24 -10.76
C GLU A 86 13.07 -6.94 -10.01
N GLY A 87 12.72 -6.50 -8.80
CA GLY A 87 11.57 -7.03 -8.05
C GLY A 87 10.23 -6.76 -8.73
N ILE A 88 10.08 -5.62 -9.41
CA ILE A 88 8.89 -5.27 -10.20
C ILE A 88 8.79 -6.13 -11.48
N LYS A 89 9.86 -6.78 -11.94
CA LYS A 89 9.75 -7.65 -13.13
C LYS A 89 8.90 -8.89 -12.86
N ASP A 90 8.81 -9.37 -11.63
CA ASP A 90 8.08 -10.61 -11.33
C ASP A 90 6.57 -10.41 -11.14
N TYR A 91 6.12 -9.19 -10.90
CA TYR A 91 4.72 -8.88 -10.59
C TYR A 91 4.36 -7.42 -10.91
N ASN A 92 3.12 -7.19 -11.31
CA ASN A 92 2.58 -5.85 -11.51
C ASN A 92 2.27 -5.18 -10.17
N ILE A 93 2.48 -3.86 -10.08
CA ILE A 93 2.08 -3.07 -8.91
C ILE A 93 0.94 -2.14 -9.31
N VAL A 94 -0.20 -2.27 -8.64
CA VAL A 94 -1.34 -1.35 -8.77
C VAL A 94 -1.39 -0.48 -7.52
N THR A 95 -1.21 0.83 -7.69
CA THR A 95 -1.13 1.83 -6.61
C THR A 95 -1.64 3.19 -7.07
N GLY A 96 -1.90 4.10 -6.13
CA GLY A 96 -2.27 5.48 -6.42
C GLY A 96 -3.76 5.72 -6.69
N VAL A 97 -4.62 4.77 -6.30
CA VAL A 97 -6.07 4.87 -6.44
C VAL A 97 -6.75 4.78 -5.08
N SER A 98 -7.80 5.59 -4.87
CA SER A 98 -8.53 5.59 -3.60
C SER A 98 -9.45 4.37 -3.47
N GLU A 99 -10.25 4.10 -4.49
CA GLU A 99 -11.17 2.95 -4.52
C GLU A 99 -10.97 2.17 -5.81
N LEU A 100 -11.05 0.85 -5.72
CA LEU A 100 -10.85 -0.07 -6.84
C LEU A 100 -11.77 -1.27 -6.70
N SER A 101 -12.51 -1.59 -7.78
CA SER A 101 -13.25 -2.85 -7.93
C SER A 101 -12.52 -3.71 -8.95
N ILE A 102 -12.41 -5.01 -8.67
CA ILE A 102 -11.68 -5.98 -9.49
C ILE A 102 -12.62 -7.13 -9.82
N SER A 103 -12.90 -7.29 -11.11
CA SER A 103 -13.62 -8.43 -11.68
C SER A 103 -12.67 -9.58 -12.03
N ARG A 104 -13.24 -10.73 -12.38
CA ARG A 104 -12.48 -11.84 -12.97
C ARG A 104 -11.71 -11.40 -14.20
N LYS A 105 -12.38 -10.66 -15.09
CA LYS A 105 -11.80 -10.20 -16.36
C LYS A 105 -10.54 -9.36 -16.12
N ASP A 106 -10.56 -8.50 -15.11
CA ASP A 106 -9.42 -7.65 -14.77
C ASP A 106 -8.20 -8.48 -14.33
N LEU A 107 -8.42 -9.59 -13.62
CA LEU A 107 -7.34 -10.49 -13.18
C LEU A 107 -6.84 -11.41 -14.30
N GLU A 108 -7.72 -11.87 -15.20
CA GLU A 108 -7.37 -12.77 -16.30
C GLU A 108 -6.51 -12.10 -17.36
N VAL A 109 -6.70 -10.79 -17.59
CA VAL A 109 -5.89 -10.00 -18.54
C VAL A 109 -4.44 -9.83 -18.05
N LEU A 110 -4.18 -10.05 -16.76
CA LEU A 110 -2.83 -9.92 -16.21
C LEU A 110 -1.96 -11.11 -16.61
N GLU A 111 -0.91 -10.82 -17.39
CA GLU A 111 0.14 -11.79 -17.74
C GLU A 111 0.96 -12.23 -16.52
N ARG A 112 1.05 -11.38 -15.50
CA ARG A 112 1.85 -11.58 -14.29
C ARG A 112 1.02 -11.30 -13.04
N PRO A 113 1.35 -11.93 -11.89
CA PRO A 113 0.67 -11.65 -10.64
C PRO A 113 0.72 -10.17 -10.28
N VAL A 114 -0.28 -9.70 -9.54
CA VAL A 114 -0.43 -8.30 -9.12
C VAL A 114 -0.27 -8.14 -7.61
N VAL A 115 0.36 -7.05 -7.22
CA VAL A 115 0.37 -6.52 -5.86
C VAL A 115 -0.50 -5.26 -5.85
N PHE A 116 -1.59 -5.32 -5.10
CA PHE A 116 -2.41 -4.14 -4.82
C PHE A 116 -1.82 -3.39 -3.63
N MET A 117 -1.56 -2.10 -3.78
CA MET A 117 -0.86 -1.33 -2.76
C MET A 117 -1.40 0.09 -2.63
N ASN A 118 -1.49 0.60 -1.40
CA ASN A 118 -1.90 1.97 -1.09
C ASN A 118 -3.28 2.31 -1.70
N ILE A 119 -4.30 1.52 -1.34
CA ILE A 119 -5.68 1.69 -1.78
C ILE A 119 -6.56 1.88 -0.55
N ARG A 120 -7.48 2.84 -0.52
CA ARG A 120 -8.39 2.98 0.64
C ARG A 120 -9.39 1.82 0.67
N LYS A 121 -10.03 1.53 -0.46
CA LYS A 121 -11.00 0.43 -0.57
C LYS A 121 -10.74 -0.43 -1.80
N LEU A 122 -10.48 -1.72 -1.59
CA LEU A 122 -10.33 -2.72 -2.64
C LEU A 122 -11.48 -3.71 -2.58
N THR A 123 -12.24 -3.83 -3.65
CA THR A 123 -13.39 -4.76 -3.76
C THR A 123 -13.08 -5.83 -4.78
N PHE A 124 -13.20 -7.10 -4.38
CA PHE A 124 -13.24 -8.22 -5.32
C PHE A 124 -14.69 -8.53 -5.65
N GLU A 125 -14.99 -8.66 -6.95
CA GLU A 125 -16.35 -8.92 -7.42
C GLU A 125 -16.76 -10.39 -7.26
N ASP A 126 -18.06 -10.68 -7.35
CA ASP A 126 -18.60 -12.00 -7.01
C ASP A 126 -18.22 -13.08 -8.03
N ASP A 127 -17.73 -12.67 -9.21
CA ASP A 127 -17.23 -13.53 -10.28
C ASP A 127 -15.78 -14.02 -10.05
N VAL A 128 -15.09 -13.47 -9.06
CA VAL A 128 -13.71 -13.83 -8.67
C VAL A 128 -13.72 -14.99 -7.67
N ASN A 129 -13.00 -16.08 -7.95
CA ASN A 129 -12.86 -17.23 -7.05
C ASN A 129 -11.49 -17.27 -6.33
N TRP A 130 -11.35 -18.16 -5.35
CA TRP A 130 -10.12 -18.28 -4.56
C TRP A 130 -8.93 -18.71 -5.42
N GLU A 131 -9.13 -19.62 -6.38
CA GLU A 131 -8.07 -20.12 -7.26
C GLU A 131 -7.43 -18.98 -8.06
N LEU A 132 -8.27 -18.12 -8.67
CA LEU A 132 -7.82 -16.97 -9.44
C LEU A 132 -7.10 -15.95 -8.55
N ILE A 133 -7.58 -15.72 -7.33
CA ILE A 133 -6.88 -14.85 -6.37
C ILE A 133 -5.55 -15.45 -5.96
N ASP A 134 -5.50 -16.76 -5.72
CA ASP A 134 -4.28 -17.40 -5.25
C ASP A 134 -3.16 -17.33 -6.29
N GLU A 135 -3.53 -17.53 -7.56
CA GLU A 135 -2.64 -17.43 -8.71
C GLU A 135 -2.25 -15.98 -9.03
N LYS A 136 -3.24 -15.09 -9.22
CA LYS A 136 -3.02 -13.76 -9.78
C LYS A 136 -2.73 -12.70 -8.74
N VAL A 137 -3.22 -12.83 -7.51
CA VAL A 137 -2.96 -11.83 -6.46
C VAL A 137 -1.78 -12.27 -5.62
N LYS A 138 -0.65 -11.61 -5.82
CA LYS A 138 0.58 -11.88 -5.08
C LYS A 138 0.46 -11.37 -3.64
N ALA A 139 0.01 -10.13 -3.46
CA ALA A 139 -0.15 -9.51 -2.15
C ALA A 139 -1.11 -8.31 -2.19
N VAL A 140 -1.69 -7.98 -1.04
CA VAL A 140 -2.48 -6.77 -0.81
C VAL A 140 -1.87 -6.01 0.36
N LYS A 141 -1.46 -4.76 0.12
CA LYS A 141 -0.60 -4.01 1.04
C LYS A 141 -1.14 -2.62 1.29
N LEU A 142 -1.06 -2.15 2.55
CA LEU A 142 -1.45 -0.78 2.89
C LEU A 142 -2.87 -0.45 2.40
N VAL A 143 -3.82 -1.33 2.70
CA VAL A 143 -5.23 -1.16 2.30
C VAL A 143 -6.11 -0.92 3.51
N ASP A 144 -6.93 0.12 3.50
CA ASP A 144 -7.79 0.42 4.66
C ASP A 144 -8.93 -0.61 4.76
N GLU A 145 -9.59 -0.92 3.65
CA GLU A 145 -10.66 -1.91 3.58
C GLU A 145 -10.54 -2.82 2.36
N VAL A 146 -10.64 -4.13 2.59
CA VAL A 146 -10.85 -5.11 1.52
C VAL A 146 -12.25 -5.70 1.63
N VAL A 147 -13.02 -5.66 0.54
CA VAL A 147 -14.33 -6.29 0.42
C VAL A 147 -14.17 -7.58 -0.39
N LEU A 148 -14.47 -8.72 0.23
CA LEU A 148 -14.43 -10.03 -0.39
C LEU A 148 -15.84 -10.60 -0.60
N PRO A 149 -16.08 -11.35 -1.68
CA PRO A 149 -17.26 -12.20 -1.81
C PRO A 149 -17.32 -13.30 -0.73
N LYS A 150 -18.52 -13.71 -0.32
CA LYS A 150 -18.71 -14.73 0.75
C LYS A 150 -18.02 -16.08 0.48
N HIS A 151 -17.85 -16.47 -0.77
CA HIS A 151 -17.23 -17.75 -1.13
C HIS A 151 -15.70 -17.75 -1.00
N ILE A 152 -15.07 -16.59 -0.72
CA ILE A 152 -13.62 -16.50 -0.59
C ILE A 152 -13.18 -16.77 0.85
N PRO A 153 -12.29 -17.76 1.10
CA PRO A 153 -11.82 -18.06 2.44
C PRO A 153 -10.96 -16.91 3.02
N LYS A 154 -11.52 -16.16 3.99
CA LYS A 154 -10.84 -15.03 4.65
C LYS A 154 -9.45 -15.36 5.19
N ILE A 155 -9.31 -16.51 5.84
CA ILE A 155 -8.03 -16.92 6.45
C ILE A 155 -6.95 -17.14 5.39
N SER A 156 -7.31 -17.73 4.25
CA SER A 156 -6.38 -17.92 3.14
C SER A 156 -6.00 -16.58 2.50
N PHE A 157 -6.97 -15.68 2.32
CA PHE A 157 -6.73 -14.35 1.79
C PHE A 157 -5.83 -13.48 2.70
N ILE A 158 -6.03 -13.53 4.02
CA ILE A 158 -5.23 -12.77 4.99
C ILE A 158 -3.73 -13.08 4.89
N LYS A 159 -3.35 -14.30 4.50
CA LYS A 159 -1.93 -14.67 4.31
C LYS A 159 -1.23 -13.83 3.22
N LYS A 160 -2.00 -13.25 2.30
CA LYS A 160 -1.50 -12.34 1.24
C LYS A 160 -1.55 -10.87 1.68
N CYS A 161 -2.10 -10.56 2.85
CA CYS A 161 -2.30 -9.20 3.33
C CYS A 161 -1.13 -8.71 4.19
N LEU A 162 -0.74 -7.45 4.01
CA LEU A 162 0.20 -6.77 4.89
C LEU A 162 -0.30 -5.35 5.17
N MET A 163 -0.47 -5.01 6.46
CA MET A 163 -0.98 -3.71 6.88
C MET A 163 -2.35 -3.39 6.26
N VAL A 164 -3.26 -4.38 6.28
CA VAL A 164 -4.67 -4.20 5.92
C VAL A 164 -5.47 -3.91 7.19
N LYS A 165 -6.23 -2.81 7.26
CA LYS A 165 -6.90 -2.43 8.52
C LYS A 165 -8.14 -3.29 8.79
N ARG A 166 -8.95 -3.58 7.77
CA ARG A 166 -10.13 -4.45 7.90
C ARG A 166 -10.45 -5.21 6.62
N ILE A 167 -11.08 -6.38 6.79
CA ILE A 167 -11.62 -7.21 5.71
C ILE A 167 -13.10 -7.44 6.01
N VAL A 168 -13.96 -7.11 5.05
CA VAL A 168 -15.41 -7.29 5.12
C VAL A 168 -15.85 -8.27 4.04
N THR A 169 -16.95 -8.96 4.29
CA THR A 169 -17.54 -9.90 3.32
C THR A 169 -18.90 -9.40 2.86
N ARG A 170 -19.15 -9.44 1.56
CA ARG A 170 -20.46 -9.16 0.96
C ARG A 170 -21.11 -10.44 0.46
#